data_AF-A0A1B7NPP1-F1
#
_entry.id   AF-A0A1B7NPP1-F1
#
_cell.length_a   1.000
_cell.length_b   1.000
_cell.length_c   1.000
_cell.angle_alpha   90.00
_cell.angle_beta   90.00
_cell.angle_gamma   90.00
#
_symmetry.space_group_name_H-M   'P 1'
#
loop_
_entity.id
_entity.type
_entity.pdbx_description
1 polymer ?
#
loop_
_entity_poly.entity_id
_entity_poly.type
_entity_poly.pdbx_seq_one_letter_code
_entity_poly.pdbx_strand_id
1 'polypeptide(L)'
;MANPISLMAYLQNVPPAIPTLPPPNPGPNTTSTSYRASDIHSVGVWINFTLATVRQRYQAHLMTTTLPPDPFPVSPPQPINSENPLRHRISDMLTTRIRRALRAGFNQLQAAHQLNGLTPLSFDVGEAALTPGGFKPDLAYFVAASFGSGPNRAPGDVKPSWKWSTAMATGTAHDRNEFRQVLSQVNHYMKQHGSRYGFVLTDIELVAIRRLDGNGSLELSTPISWESHGTAAQPRLTVMLALWYLGMLAAQDLGQDRWRLP
;
A
#
# COMPACT_ATOMS: atom_id res chain seq x y z
N MET A 1 -9.09 12.48 -28.06
CA MET A 1 -8.37 11.67 -27.06
C MET A 1 -7.49 12.61 -26.25
N ALA A 2 -7.48 12.51 -24.92
CA ALA A 2 -6.62 13.38 -24.11
C ALA A 2 -5.14 13.04 -24.33
N ASN A 3 -4.27 14.06 -24.30
CA ASN A 3 -2.83 13.87 -24.49
C ASN A 3 -2.26 13.02 -23.34
N PRO A 4 -1.40 12.01 -23.64
CA PRO A 4 -0.73 11.24 -22.59
C PRO A 4 0.09 12.13 -21.66
N ILE A 5 0.09 11.79 -20.37
CA ILE A 5 0.91 12.43 -19.35
C ILE A 5 1.96 11.46 -18.84
N SER A 6 3.04 11.96 -18.23
CA SER A 6 4.04 11.08 -17.60
C SER A 6 3.44 10.33 -16.41
N LEU A 7 4.01 9.17 -16.10
CA LEU A 7 3.64 8.36 -14.93
C LEU A 7 3.86 9.15 -13.63
N MET A 8 4.92 9.97 -13.57
CA MET A 8 5.09 10.93 -12.48
C MET A 8 3.86 11.84 -12.37
N ALA A 9 3.47 12.54 -13.44
CA ALA A 9 2.31 13.44 -13.39
C ALA A 9 1.03 12.70 -12.96
N TYR A 10 0.80 11.49 -13.47
CA TYR A 10 -0.36 10.66 -13.14
C TYR A 10 -0.44 10.31 -11.65
N LEU A 11 0.70 9.96 -11.04
CA LEU A 11 0.80 9.55 -9.63
C LEU A 11 0.78 10.74 -8.66
N GLN A 12 0.81 11.99 -9.15
CA GLN A 12 0.73 13.19 -8.31
C GLN A 12 -0.72 13.66 -8.06
N ASN A 13 -1.71 13.06 -8.72
CA ASN A 13 -3.11 13.38 -8.52
C ASN A 13 -3.56 13.08 -7.08
N VAL A 14 -4.42 13.95 -6.53
CA VAL A 14 -4.93 13.84 -5.17
C VAL A 14 -6.27 13.11 -5.14
N PRO A 15 -6.41 12.01 -4.37
CA PRO A 15 -7.73 11.45 -4.12
C PRO A 15 -8.58 12.44 -3.28
N PRO A 16 -9.88 12.60 -3.56
CA PRO A 16 -10.78 13.39 -2.71
C PRO A 16 -10.70 12.96 -1.24
N ALA A 17 -10.79 13.90 -0.30
CA ALA A 17 -10.93 13.57 1.11
C ALA A 17 -12.20 12.71 1.33
N ILE A 18 -12.13 11.74 2.24
CA ILE A 18 -13.25 10.83 2.53
C ILE A 18 -13.94 11.31 3.83
N PRO A 19 -15.18 11.82 3.78
CA PRO A 19 -15.88 12.23 4.99
C PRO A 19 -16.14 11.04 5.92
N THR A 20 -16.02 11.27 7.23
CA THR A 20 -16.18 10.23 8.24
C THR A 20 -17.40 10.49 9.12
N LEU A 21 -18.15 9.44 9.43
CA LEU A 21 -19.20 9.40 10.45
C LEU A 21 -18.87 8.26 11.43
N PRO A 22 -17.89 8.45 12.33
CA PRO A 22 -17.46 7.41 13.24
C PRO A 22 -18.64 6.93 14.11
N PRO A 23 -18.78 5.61 14.35
CA PRO A 23 -19.75 5.12 15.30
C PRO A 23 -19.40 5.61 16.72
N PRO A 24 -20.38 5.77 17.62
CA PRO A 24 -20.13 6.25 18.99
C PRO A 24 -19.18 5.33 19.77
N ASN A 25 -19.23 4.02 19.48
CA ASN A 25 -18.36 3.01 20.07
C ASN A 25 -17.75 2.17 18.94
N PRO A 26 -16.62 2.60 18.36
CA PRO A 26 -15.88 1.76 17.42
C PRO A 26 -15.27 0.61 18.22
N GLY A 27 -15.90 -0.57 18.17
CA GLY A 27 -15.35 -1.75 18.81
C GLY A 27 -13.91 -2.05 18.37
N PRO A 28 -13.21 -2.95 19.09
CA PRO A 28 -11.78 -3.21 18.87
C PRO A 28 -11.49 -3.75 17.46
N ASN A 29 -10.21 -3.73 17.08
CA ASN A 29 -9.74 -4.37 15.85
C ASN A 29 -9.90 -5.89 15.93
N THR A 30 -9.84 -6.54 14.76
CA THR A 30 -9.96 -7.99 14.63
C THR A 30 -8.91 -8.71 15.49
N THR A 31 -9.38 -9.68 16.27
CA THR A 31 -8.53 -10.56 17.08
C THR A 31 -8.50 -11.96 16.47
N SER A 32 -7.40 -12.68 16.69
CA SER A 32 -7.21 -14.04 16.20
C SER A 32 -6.35 -14.82 17.20
N THR A 33 -6.46 -16.14 17.20
CA THR A 33 -5.50 -17.02 17.88
C THR A 33 -4.18 -17.14 17.11
N SER A 34 -4.14 -16.68 15.85
CA SER A 34 -2.97 -16.79 14.96
C SER A 34 -2.05 -15.56 14.94
N TYR A 35 -2.52 -14.43 15.48
CA TYR A 35 -1.73 -13.21 15.64
C TYR A 35 -2.30 -12.33 16.75
N ARG A 36 -1.43 -11.61 17.44
CA ARG A 36 -1.78 -10.65 18.50
C ARG A 36 -0.76 -9.53 18.59
N ALA A 37 -1.16 -8.41 19.20
CA ALA A 37 -0.31 -7.25 19.43
C ALA A 37 1.07 -7.56 20.03
N SER A 38 1.16 -8.54 20.94
CA SER A 38 2.42 -8.96 21.57
C SER A 38 3.40 -9.65 20.63
N ASP A 39 2.97 -10.09 19.46
CA ASP A 39 3.83 -10.71 18.44
C ASP A 39 4.65 -9.66 17.68
N ILE A 40 4.40 -8.36 17.90
CA ILE A 40 5.20 -7.26 17.38
C ILE A 40 6.20 -6.83 18.44
N HIS A 41 7.44 -7.26 18.27
CA HIS A 41 8.51 -7.08 19.25
C HIS A 41 9.23 -5.74 19.09
N SER A 42 9.44 -5.27 17.86
CA SER A 42 10.03 -3.95 17.61
C SER A 42 9.41 -3.26 16.39
N VAL A 43 9.31 -1.94 16.49
CA VAL A 43 8.83 -1.06 15.42
C VAL A 43 9.83 0.07 15.26
N GLY A 44 10.59 0.03 14.17
CA GLY A 44 11.54 1.08 13.77
C GLY A 44 10.98 1.99 12.68
N VAL A 45 11.81 2.93 12.24
CA VAL A 45 11.49 3.84 11.12
C VAL A 45 12.17 3.37 9.86
N TRP A 46 11.42 3.20 8.78
CA TRP A 46 11.94 2.90 7.46
C TRP A 46 12.45 4.19 6.80
N ILE A 47 13.63 4.64 7.23
CA ILE A 47 14.23 5.93 6.85
C ILE A 47 14.41 6.12 5.33
N ASN A 48 14.47 5.03 4.56
CA ASN A 48 14.68 5.07 3.12
C ASN A 48 13.38 5.08 2.31
N PHE A 49 12.20 4.96 2.92
CA PHE A 49 10.92 5.09 2.21
C PHE A 49 10.56 6.57 2.02
N THR A 50 11.25 7.24 1.09
CA THR A 50 11.13 8.69 0.87
C THR A 50 11.03 9.02 -0.61
N LEU A 51 10.53 10.22 -0.94
CA LEU A 51 10.52 10.73 -2.31
C LEU A 51 11.94 10.75 -2.92
N ALA A 52 12.96 11.10 -2.12
CA ALA A 52 14.34 11.14 -2.59
C ALA A 52 14.79 9.77 -3.08
N THR A 53 14.53 8.70 -2.31
CA THR A 53 14.83 7.32 -2.71
C THR A 53 14.05 6.91 -3.96
N VAL A 54 12.76 7.24 -4.03
CA VAL A 54 11.92 6.93 -5.20
C VAL A 54 12.49 7.58 -6.45
N ARG A 55 12.85 8.86 -6.38
CA ARG A 55 13.43 9.60 -7.50
C ARG A 55 14.80 9.05 -7.90
N GLN A 56 15.66 8.77 -6.93
CA GLN A 56 16.97 8.18 -7.20
C GLN A 56 16.86 6.87 -7.99
N ARG A 57 15.88 6.02 -7.66
CA ARG A 57 15.70 4.71 -8.30
C ARG A 57 14.92 4.77 -9.61
N TYR A 58 13.87 5.59 -9.68
CA TYR A 58 12.86 5.48 -10.73
C TYR A 58 12.54 6.79 -11.46
N GLN A 59 13.27 7.90 -11.24
CA GLN A 59 12.94 9.18 -11.90
C GLN A 59 12.89 9.07 -13.42
N ALA A 60 13.88 8.44 -14.06
CA ALA A 60 13.87 8.28 -15.52
C ALA A 60 12.61 7.51 -15.97
N HIS A 61 12.36 6.36 -15.36
CA HIS A 61 11.20 5.51 -15.66
C HIS A 61 9.85 6.21 -15.43
N LEU A 62 9.72 6.97 -14.34
CA LEU A 62 8.52 7.75 -14.02
C LEU A 62 8.27 8.90 -15.01
N MET A 63 9.32 9.46 -15.61
CA MET A 63 9.20 10.55 -16.57
C MET A 63 8.99 10.06 -18.02
N THR A 64 9.58 8.91 -18.38
CA THR A 64 9.48 8.36 -19.74
C THR A 64 8.23 7.52 -19.97
N THR A 65 7.69 6.89 -18.91
CA THR A 65 6.44 6.13 -19.02
C THR A 65 5.28 7.11 -19.18
N THR A 66 4.46 6.95 -20.22
CA THR A 66 3.28 7.78 -20.46
C THR A 66 2.00 6.96 -20.45
N LEU A 67 0.91 7.55 -19.95
CA LEU A 67 -0.42 6.95 -19.93
C LEU A 67 -1.51 8.03 -20.05
N PRO A 68 -2.73 7.66 -20.46
CA PRO A 68 -3.85 8.60 -20.48
C PRO A 68 -4.11 9.18 -19.08
N PRO A 69 -4.44 10.48 -18.98
CA PRO A 69 -4.82 11.08 -17.71
C PRO A 69 -6.11 10.45 -17.18
N ASP A 70 -6.24 10.43 -15.85
CA ASP A 70 -7.39 9.85 -15.14
C ASP A 70 -7.72 10.71 -13.90
N PRO A 71 -8.24 11.93 -14.13
CA PRO A 71 -8.56 12.85 -13.05
C PRO A 71 -9.61 12.24 -12.12
N PHE A 72 -9.54 12.60 -10.84
CA PHE A 72 -10.59 12.23 -9.90
C PHE A 72 -11.89 12.97 -10.24
N PRO A 73 -13.06 12.33 -10.06
CA PRO A 73 -14.34 13.00 -10.24
C PRO A 73 -14.47 14.15 -9.24
N VAL A 74 -15.13 15.23 -9.66
CA VAL A 74 -15.38 16.42 -8.82
C VAL A 74 -16.49 16.15 -7.79
N SER A 75 -17.32 15.14 -8.02
CA SER A 75 -18.38 14.75 -7.09
C SER A 75 -17.80 14.29 -5.74
N PRO A 76 -18.28 14.83 -4.60
CA PRO A 76 -17.76 14.44 -3.30
C PRO A 76 -18.08 12.96 -3.02
N PRO A 77 -17.16 12.21 -2.40
CA PRO A 77 -17.43 10.85 -1.98
C PRO A 77 -18.46 10.83 -0.85
N GLN A 78 -19.29 9.79 -0.83
CA GLN A 78 -20.21 9.53 0.27
C GLN A 78 -19.45 9.17 1.55
N PRO A 79 -19.94 9.58 2.74
CA PRO A 79 -19.27 9.35 4.00
C PRO A 79 -19.09 7.85 4.31
N ILE A 80 -18.11 7.56 5.18
CA ILE A 80 -17.85 6.22 5.72
C ILE A 80 -18.24 6.15 7.19
N ASN A 81 -18.78 5.02 7.63
CA ASN A 81 -19.13 4.75 9.04
C ASN A 81 -18.61 3.39 9.54
N SER A 82 -17.90 2.66 8.69
CA SER A 82 -17.37 1.32 8.96
C SER A 82 -16.28 0.96 7.95
N GLU A 83 -15.63 -0.19 8.14
CA GLU A 83 -14.55 -0.67 7.26
C GLU A 83 -15.02 -0.93 5.83
N ASN A 84 -16.24 -1.46 5.64
CA ASN A 84 -16.71 -1.87 4.32
C ASN A 84 -16.90 -0.70 3.34
N PRO A 85 -17.60 0.41 3.71
CA PRO A 85 -17.65 1.61 2.89
C PRO A 85 -16.26 2.17 2.56
N LEU A 86 -15.31 2.16 3.50
CA LEU A 86 -13.94 2.63 3.25
C LEU A 86 -13.24 1.79 2.18
N ARG A 87 -13.31 0.45 2.27
CA ARG A 87 -12.75 -0.45 1.23
C ARG A 87 -13.35 -0.17 -0.14
N HIS A 88 -14.66 0.09 -0.20
CA HIS A 88 -15.32 0.46 -1.45
C HIS A 88 -14.78 1.80 -2.00
N ARG A 89 -14.63 2.85 -1.18
CA ARG A 89 -14.03 4.13 -1.62
C ARG A 89 -12.61 3.94 -2.13
N ILE A 90 -11.77 3.16 -1.44
CA ILE A 90 -10.41 2.85 -1.89
C ILE A 90 -10.42 2.11 -3.23
N SER A 91 -11.33 1.15 -3.42
CA SER A 91 -11.47 0.44 -4.70
C SER A 91 -11.81 1.40 -5.85
N ASP A 92 -12.79 2.28 -5.65
CA ASP A 92 -13.24 3.25 -6.66
C ASP A 92 -12.17 4.28 -7.00
N MET A 93 -11.45 4.74 -5.98
CA MET A 93 -10.52 5.88 -6.09
C MET A 93 -9.11 5.43 -6.47
N LEU A 94 -8.59 4.35 -5.90
CA LEU A 94 -7.17 4.00 -5.98
C LEU A 94 -6.92 2.73 -6.80
N THR A 95 -7.64 1.64 -6.55
CA THR A 95 -7.26 0.30 -7.08
C THR A 95 -7.06 0.29 -8.59
N THR A 96 -8.03 0.81 -9.34
CA THR A 96 -7.94 0.87 -10.82
C THR A 96 -6.79 1.77 -11.29
N ARG A 97 -6.51 2.88 -10.58
CA ARG A 97 -5.44 3.81 -10.92
C ARG A 97 -4.06 3.20 -10.68
N ILE A 98 -3.88 2.53 -9.55
CA ILE A 98 -2.63 1.81 -9.23
C ILE A 98 -2.40 0.68 -10.24
N ARG A 99 -3.44 -0.10 -10.58
CA ARG A 99 -3.35 -1.15 -11.60
C ARG A 99 -2.91 -0.61 -12.97
N ARG A 100 -3.47 0.53 -13.40
CA ARG A 100 -3.08 1.21 -14.65
C ARG A 100 -1.64 1.70 -14.60
N ALA A 101 -1.23 2.33 -13.50
CA ALA A 101 0.12 2.83 -13.30
C ALA A 101 1.18 1.73 -13.30
N LEU A 102 0.96 0.63 -12.57
CA LEU A 102 1.84 -0.54 -12.57
C LEU A 102 1.94 -1.16 -13.96
N ARG A 103 0.81 -1.39 -14.63
CA ARG A 103 0.79 -1.94 -15.98
C ARG A 103 1.57 -1.08 -16.97
N ALA A 104 1.36 0.24 -16.95
CA ALA A 104 2.10 1.15 -17.82
C ALA A 104 3.61 1.10 -17.55
N GLY A 105 4.01 1.10 -16.26
CA GLY A 105 5.41 0.99 -15.86
C GLY A 105 6.06 -0.31 -16.30
N PHE A 106 5.48 -1.46 -15.96
CA PHE A 106 6.04 -2.75 -16.35
C PHE A 106 6.09 -2.94 -17.87
N ASN A 107 5.08 -2.49 -18.62
CA ASN A 107 5.09 -2.55 -20.08
C ASN A 107 6.25 -1.72 -20.67
N GLN A 108 6.52 -0.53 -20.15
CA GLN A 108 7.64 0.28 -20.61
C GLN A 108 8.98 -0.38 -20.29
N LEU A 109 9.16 -0.93 -19.08
CA LEU A 109 10.38 -1.66 -18.72
C LEU A 109 10.58 -2.89 -19.59
N GLN A 110 9.51 -3.62 -19.89
CA GLN A 110 9.57 -4.78 -20.78
C GLN A 110 9.97 -4.38 -22.20
N ALA A 111 9.36 -3.34 -22.75
CA ALA A 111 9.69 -2.81 -24.09
C ALA A 111 11.14 -2.29 -24.17
N ALA A 112 11.67 -1.76 -23.06
CA ALA A 112 13.05 -1.30 -22.97
C ALA A 112 14.06 -2.42 -22.61
N HIS A 113 13.60 -3.66 -22.42
CA HIS A 113 14.42 -4.78 -21.91
C HIS A 113 15.10 -4.49 -20.56
N GLN A 114 14.40 -3.79 -19.67
CA GLN A 114 14.89 -3.30 -18.37
C GLN A 114 14.20 -3.94 -17.16
N LEU A 115 13.49 -5.06 -17.33
CA LEU A 115 12.85 -5.74 -16.20
C LEU A 115 13.87 -6.25 -15.16
N ASN A 116 15.06 -6.71 -15.56
CA ASN A 116 16.21 -6.99 -14.68
C ASN A 116 15.88 -7.54 -13.28
N GLY A 117 15.20 -8.70 -13.21
CA GLY A 117 14.83 -9.34 -11.93
C GLY A 117 13.52 -8.85 -11.30
N LEU A 118 12.73 -8.03 -12.01
CA LEU A 118 11.37 -7.65 -11.65
C LEU A 118 10.35 -8.58 -12.29
N THR A 119 9.42 -9.11 -11.48
CA THR A 119 8.20 -9.74 -11.97
C THR A 119 7.07 -8.71 -12.08
N PRO A 120 6.42 -8.52 -13.25
CA PRO A 120 5.27 -7.64 -13.38
C PRO A 120 4.12 -7.99 -12.43
N LEU A 121 3.73 -7.02 -11.62
CA LEU A 121 2.64 -7.15 -10.64
C LEU A 121 1.40 -6.36 -11.04
N SER A 122 0.27 -6.81 -10.51
CA SER A 122 -1.01 -6.11 -10.48
C SER A 122 -1.41 -5.81 -9.03
N PHE A 123 -2.46 -5.02 -8.87
CA PHE A 123 -3.00 -4.58 -7.59
C PHE A 123 -4.53 -4.71 -7.57
N ASP A 124 -5.06 -5.32 -6.51
CA ASP A 124 -6.50 -5.54 -6.33
C ASP A 124 -6.85 -5.92 -4.88
N VAL A 125 -8.10 -6.33 -4.65
CA VAL A 125 -8.58 -6.99 -3.43
C VAL A 125 -7.71 -8.20 -3.05
N GLY A 126 -7.69 -8.54 -1.75
CA GLY A 126 -6.85 -9.61 -1.21
C GLY A 126 -6.99 -10.96 -1.90
N GLU A 127 -8.20 -11.34 -2.29
CA GLU A 127 -8.49 -12.61 -2.99
C GLU A 127 -7.92 -12.69 -4.41
N ALA A 128 -7.35 -11.61 -4.94
CA ALA A 128 -6.55 -11.68 -6.16
C ALA A 128 -5.20 -12.39 -5.95
N ALA A 129 -4.84 -12.70 -4.70
CA ALA A 129 -3.78 -13.61 -4.32
C ALA A 129 -4.35 -14.85 -3.59
N LEU A 130 -3.49 -15.84 -3.33
CA LEU A 130 -3.84 -16.97 -2.46
C LEU A 130 -4.20 -16.47 -1.05
N THR A 131 -5.10 -17.17 -0.37
CA THR A 131 -5.56 -16.84 1.00
C THR A 131 -5.37 -18.02 1.96
N PRO A 132 -4.12 -18.33 2.36
CA PRO A 132 -3.82 -19.47 3.20
C PRO A 132 -4.62 -19.44 4.51
N GLY A 133 -5.25 -20.57 4.88
CA GLY A 133 -6.04 -20.66 6.10
C GLY A 133 -7.29 -19.79 6.13
N GLY A 134 -7.75 -19.25 4.98
CA GLY A 134 -8.91 -18.37 4.91
C GLY A 134 -8.65 -16.94 5.41
N PHE A 135 -7.40 -16.60 5.72
CA PHE A 135 -6.99 -15.24 6.07
C PHE A 135 -6.91 -14.38 4.81
N LYS A 136 -7.67 -13.28 4.81
CA LYS A 136 -7.89 -12.42 3.64
C LYS A 136 -7.43 -11.00 3.97
N PRO A 137 -6.26 -10.56 3.47
CA PRO A 137 -5.91 -9.15 3.45
C PRO A 137 -6.99 -8.37 2.68
N ASP A 138 -7.14 -7.07 2.95
CA ASP A 138 -8.07 -6.25 2.15
C ASP A 138 -7.53 -6.00 0.73
N LEU A 139 -6.21 -5.91 0.59
CA LEU A 139 -5.52 -5.55 -0.65
C LEU A 139 -4.32 -6.47 -0.92
N ALA A 140 -4.03 -6.69 -2.20
CA ALA A 140 -2.96 -7.55 -2.66
C ALA A 140 -2.15 -6.95 -3.81
N TYR A 141 -0.84 -7.16 -3.73
CA TYR A 141 0.03 -7.14 -4.90
C TYR A 141 0.31 -8.59 -5.31
N PHE A 142 -0.03 -8.94 -6.55
CA PHE A 142 0.08 -10.31 -7.06
C PHE A 142 0.67 -10.29 -8.47
N VAL A 143 1.22 -11.41 -8.91
CA VAL A 143 1.75 -11.53 -10.28
C VAL A 143 0.61 -11.30 -11.27
N ALA A 144 0.77 -10.35 -12.19
CA ALA A 144 -0.33 -9.89 -13.05
C ALA A 144 -0.96 -11.02 -13.89
N ALA A 145 -0.19 -12.05 -14.23
CA ALA A 145 -0.63 -13.22 -14.99
C ALA A 145 -1.22 -14.35 -14.12
N SER A 146 -1.33 -14.18 -12.80
CA SER A 146 -1.67 -15.24 -11.84
C SER A 146 -2.72 -14.80 -10.83
N PHE A 147 -3.85 -14.26 -11.32
CA PHE A 147 -4.97 -13.87 -10.48
C PHE A 147 -5.48 -15.07 -9.67
N GLY A 148 -5.51 -14.92 -8.34
CA GLY A 148 -5.99 -15.93 -7.39
C GLY A 148 -5.06 -17.14 -7.18
N SER A 149 -3.90 -17.21 -7.82
CA SER A 149 -3.05 -18.43 -7.84
C SER A 149 -1.59 -18.24 -7.40
N GLY A 150 -1.23 -17.08 -6.81
CA GLY A 150 0.11 -16.80 -6.31
C GLY A 150 0.17 -16.12 -4.94
N PRO A 151 1.37 -15.95 -4.37
CA PRO A 151 1.53 -15.24 -3.09
C PRO A 151 1.15 -13.76 -3.22
N ASN A 152 0.65 -13.19 -2.12
CA ASN A 152 0.54 -11.75 -1.98
C ASN A 152 1.93 -11.17 -1.65
N ARG A 153 2.53 -10.47 -2.60
CA ARG A 153 3.91 -9.94 -2.49
C ARG A 153 4.00 -8.65 -1.67
N ALA A 154 2.87 -8.05 -1.31
CA ALA A 154 2.78 -6.96 -0.35
C ALA A 154 1.34 -6.83 0.19
N PRO A 155 0.93 -7.66 1.17
CA PRO A 155 -0.43 -7.59 1.70
C PRO A 155 -0.73 -6.24 2.35
N GLY A 156 -1.94 -5.74 2.11
CA GLY A 156 -2.45 -4.50 2.67
C GLY A 156 -3.72 -4.72 3.47
N ASP A 157 -3.88 -3.93 4.53
CA ASP A 157 -5.06 -3.91 5.37
C ASP A 157 -5.64 -2.49 5.42
N VAL A 158 -6.97 -2.40 5.39
CA VAL A 158 -7.70 -1.13 5.34
C VAL A 158 -8.39 -0.91 6.67
N LYS A 159 -8.10 0.22 7.31
CA LYS A 159 -8.73 0.60 8.58
C LYS A 159 -9.20 2.05 8.55
N PRO A 160 -10.42 2.34 9.03
CA PRO A 160 -10.79 3.71 9.33
C PRO A 160 -9.83 4.32 10.35
N SER A 161 -9.54 5.60 10.19
CA SER A 161 -8.60 6.37 11.02
C SER A 161 -8.95 6.34 12.52
N TRP A 162 -10.24 6.21 12.84
CA TRP A 162 -10.73 6.05 14.21
C TRP A 162 -10.53 4.65 14.81
N LYS A 163 -10.15 3.66 14.00
CA LYS A 163 -9.76 2.31 14.45
C LYS A 163 -8.25 2.09 14.43
N TRP A 164 -7.54 2.78 13.53
CA TRP A 164 -6.10 2.71 13.46
C TRP A 164 -5.54 3.99 12.84
N SER A 165 -4.54 4.57 13.50
CA SER A 165 -3.68 5.60 12.91
C SER A 165 -2.31 5.58 13.59
N THR A 166 -1.31 6.18 12.96
CA THR A 166 0.05 6.33 13.51
C THR A 166 0.08 7.12 14.82
N ALA A 167 -0.88 8.02 15.04
CA ALA A 167 -1.02 8.75 16.30
C ALA A 167 -1.21 7.81 17.51
N MET A 168 -1.85 6.65 17.29
CA MET A 168 -2.07 5.64 18.33
C MET A 168 -0.78 5.02 18.86
N ALA A 169 0.32 5.06 18.10
CA ALA A 169 1.62 4.52 18.52
C ALA A 169 2.17 5.17 19.79
N THR A 170 1.77 6.42 20.09
CA THR A 170 2.18 7.18 21.28
C THR A 170 1.01 7.52 22.21
N GLY A 171 -0.19 7.00 21.90
CA GLY A 171 -1.42 7.23 22.67
C GLY A 171 -1.50 6.43 23.98
N THR A 172 -2.73 6.14 24.43
CA THR A 172 -2.99 5.35 25.64
C THR A 172 -2.48 3.90 25.53
N ALA A 173 -2.50 3.16 26.63
CA ALA A 173 -2.14 1.73 26.58
C ALA A 173 -3.05 0.93 25.63
N HIS A 174 -4.33 1.30 25.56
CA HIS A 174 -5.28 0.73 24.61
C HIS A 174 -4.91 1.09 23.17
N ASP A 175 -4.66 2.37 22.87
CA ASP A 175 -4.27 2.82 21.53
C ASP A 175 -3.01 2.12 21.04
N ARG A 176 -1.99 2.01 21.90
CA ARG A 176 -0.75 1.30 21.56
C ARG A 176 -0.95 -0.19 21.32
N ASN A 177 -1.90 -0.80 22.02
CA ASN A 177 -2.30 -2.19 21.79
C ASN A 177 -2.99 -2.34 20.43
N GLU A 178 -3.99 -1.50 20.13
CA GLU A 178 -4.70 -1.51 18.85
C GLU A 178 -3.77 -1.21 17.67
N PHE A 179 -2.83 -0.27 17.84
CA PHE A 179 -1.79 0.02 16.87
C PHE A 179 -0.98 -1.23 16.52
N ARG A 180 -0.49 -1.95 17.54
CA ARG A 180 0.26 -3.20 17.36
C ARG A 180 -0.61 -4.35 16.88
N GLN A 181 -1.90 -4.37 17.21
CA GLN A 181 -2.83 -5.41 16.79
C GLN A 181 -2.97 -5.43 15.27
N VAL A 182 -3.18 -4.28 14.62
CA VAL A 182 -3.23 -4.20 13.15
C VAL A 182 -1.88 -4.54 12.52
N LEU A 183 -0.76 -4.07 13.11
CA LEU A 183 0.57 -4.48 12.63
C LEU A 183 0.79 -6.00 12.71
N SER A 184 0.30 -6.65 13.78
CA SER A 184 0.37 -8.11 13.93
C SER A 184 -0.45 -8.84 12.88
N GLN A 185 -1.61 -8.28 12.50
CA GLN A 185 -2.46 -8.81 11.43
C GLN A 185 -1.74 -8.73 10.07
N VAL A 186 -1.20 -7.57 9.69
CA VAL A 186 -0.46 -7.44 8.43
C VAL A 186 0.78 -8.33 8.44
N ASN A 187 1.54 -8.34 9.54
CA ASN A 187 2.72 -9.19 9.68
C ASN A 187 2.39 -10.69 9.55
N HIS A 188 1.21 -11.12 10.05
CA HIS A 188 0.73 -12.48 9.84
C HIS A 188 0.56 -12.79 8.36
N TYR A 189 -0.13 -11.93 7.60
CA TYR A 189 -0.26 -12.10 6.15
C TYR A 189 1.10 -12.12 5.47
N MET A 190 2.00 -11.21 5.86
CA MET A 190 3.37 -11.17 5.33
C MET A 190 4.13 -12.47 5.58
N LYS A 191 3.99 -13.06 6.77
CA LYS A 191 4.57 -14.38 7.11
C LYS A 191 3.98 -15.48 6.23
N GLN A 192 2.66 -15.53 6.07
CA GLN A 192 1.99 -16.55 5.25
C GLN A 192 2.48 -16.56 3.80
N HIS A 193 2.84 -15.39 3.27
CA HIS A 193 3.32 -15.25 1.89
C HIS A 193 4.85 -15.16 1.76
N GLY A 194 5.59 -15.16 2.87
CA GLY A 194 7.03 -14.86 2.88
C GLY A 194 7.34 -13.43 2.43
N SER A 195 6.37 -12.52 2.41
CA SER A 195 6.56 -11.13 2.00
C SER A 195 7.43 -10.35 3.00
N ARG A 196 8.29 -9.49 2.46
CA ARG A 196 9.06 -8.46 3.17
C ARG A 196 8.27 -7.16 3.31
N TYR A 197 7.33 -6.91 2.40
CA TYR A 197 6.60 -5.64 2.34
C TYR A 197 5.13 -5.84 2.68
N GLY A 198 4.51 -4.83 3.25
CA GLY A 198 3.08 -4.76 3.51
C GLY A 198 2.70 -3.31 3.74
N PHE A 199 1.44 -3.03 4.03
CA PHE A 199 1.01 -1.67 4.33
C PHE A 199 -0.32 -1.63 5.09
N VAL A 200 -0.57 -0.50 5.73
CA VAL A 200 -1.90 -0.15 6.26
C VAL A 200 -2.35 1.13 5.54
N LEU A 201 -3.60 1.14 5.09
CA LEU A 201 -4.22 2.28 4.42
C LEU A 201 -5.47 2.71 5.17
N THR A 202 -5.58 3.99 5.44
CA THR A 202 -6.74 4.61 6.10
C THR A 202 -7.31 5.74 5.24
N ASP A 203 -8.41 6.34 5.68
CA ASP A 203 -8.98 7.55 5.08
C ASP A 203 -8.08 8.80 5.20
N ILE A 204 -7.05 8.79 6.06
CA ILE A 204 -6.18 9.96 6.28
C ILE A 204 -4.71 9.71 5.94
N GLU A 205 -4.25 8.46 5.93
CA GLU A 205 -2.84 8.13 5.74
C GLU A 205 -2.60 6.74 5.16
N LEU A 206 -1.45 6.59 4.50
CA LEU A 206 -0.82 5.32 4.14
C LEU A 206 0.46 5.13 4.94
N VAL A 207 0.68 3.92 5.44
CA VAL A 207 1.93 3.52 6.10
C VAL A 207 2.49 2.26 5.43
N ALA A 208 3.66 2.38 4.83
CA ALA A 208 4.39 1.23 4.28
C ALA A 208 5.11 0.49 5.40
N ILE A 209 5.09 -0.84 5.33
CA ILE A 209 5.69 -1.74 6.32
C ILE A 209 6.82 -2.52 5.66
N ARG A 210 8.00 -2.53 6.28
CA ARG A 210 9.10 -3.43 5.96
C ARG A 210 9.33 -4.40 7.12
N ARG A 211 9.15 -5.68 6.86
CA ARG A 211 9.49 -6.76 7.80
C ARG A 211 10.98 -7.05 7.74
N LEU A 212 11.61 -7.07 8.91
CA LEU A 212 13.04 -7.30 9.07
C LEU A 212 13.37 -8.77 9.31
N ASP A 213 12.47 -9.50 9.99
CA ASP A 213 12.68 -10.89 10.37
C ASP A 213 11.37 -11.73 10.47
N GLY A 214 11.52 -12.98 10.94
CA GLY A 214 10.40 -13.86 11.29
C GLY A 214 9.80 -13.61 12.68
N ASN A 215 10.38 -12.73 13.48
CA ASN A 215 10.12 -12.55 14.91
C ASN A 215 9.55 -11.17 15.23
N GLY A 216 8.76 -10.59 14.31
CA GLY A 216 7.96 -9.41 14.61
C GLY A 216 8.74 -8.10 14.73
N SER A 217 9.94 -8.03 14.14
CA SER A 217 10.64 -6.77 13.92
C SER A 217 10.20 -6.14 12.61
N LEU A 218 9.58 -4.97 12.72
CA LEU A 218 9.06 -4.18 11.60
C LEU A 218 9.71 -2.81 11.56
N GLU A 219 9.74 -2.21 10.38
CA GLU A 219 9.92 -0.77 10.21
C GLU A 219 8.76 -0.18 9.44
N LEU A 220 8.40 1.05 9.79
CA LEU A 220 7.30 1.79 9.17
C LEU A 220 7.82 3.02 8.44
N SER A 221 7.26 3.34 7.28
CA SER A 221 7.48 4.65 6.68
C SER A 221 6.92 5.75 7.59
N THR A 222 7.42 6.98 7.42
CA THR A 222 6.67 8.17 7.86
C THR A 222 5.26 8.11 7.25
N PRO A 223 4.20 8.46 7.99
CA PRO A 223 2.84 8.44 7.45
C PRO A 223 2.71 9.35 6.23
N ILE A 224 2.22 8.79 5.13
CA ILE A 224 1.94 9.52 3.90
C ILE A 224 0.48 9.99 3.95
N SER A 225 0.27 11.29 4.10
CA SER A 225 -1.07 11.88 4.14
C SER A 225 -1.86 11.58 2.85
N TRP A 226 -3.14 11.25 3.03
CA TRP A 226 -4.11 11.05 1.95
C TRP A 226 -4.21 12.26 1.01
N GLU A 227 -4.08 13.46 1.56
CA GLU A 227 -4.22 14.73 0.84
C GLU A 227 -2.92 15.20 0.17
N SER A 228 -1.82 14.45 0.35
CA SER A 228 -0.53 14.76 -0.26
C SER A 228 -0.63 14.72 -1.79
N HIS A 229 -0.25 15.82 -2.42
CA HIS A 229 -0.30 16.01 -3.87
C HIS A 229 0.86 16.88 -4.36
N GLY A 230 1.15 16.81 -5.64
CA GLY A 230 2.22 17.59 -6.26
C GLY A 230 2.04 17.72 -7.76
N THR A 231 3.14 17.96 -8.46
CA THR A 231 3.17 17.98 -9.93
C THR A 231 4.40 17.22 -10.43
N ALA A 232 4.50 16.96 -11.73
CA ALA A 232 5.71 16.35 -12.28
C ALA A 232 6.97 17.21 -12.06
N ALA A 233 6.84 18.54 -12.02
CA ALA A 233 7.94 19.46 -11.78
C ALA A 233 8.28 19.60 -10.28
N GLN A 234 7.27 19.48 -9.41
CA GLN A 234 7.41 19.57 -7.95
C GLN A 234 6.71 18.37 -7.31
N PRO A 235 7.29 17.16 -7.43
CA PRO A 235 6.63 15.96 -6.93
C PRO A 235 6.64 15.92 -5.41
N ARG A 236 5.60 15.31 -4.84
CA ARG A 236 5.52 14.88 -3.44
C ARG A 236 5.38 13.37 -3.37
N LEU A 237 5.67 12.80 -2.21
CA LEU A 237 5.30 11.41 -1.93
C LEU A 237 3.80 11.39 -1.62
N THR A 238 3.00 11.08 -2.63
CA THR A 238 1.54 10.93 -2.55
C THR A 238 1.18 9.48 -2.20
N VAL A 239 -0.06 9.21 -1.77
CA VAL A 239 -0.55 7.83 -1.58
C VAL A 239 -0.42 7.01 -2.87
N MET A 240 -0.73 7.60 -4.03
CA MET A 240 -0.60 6.92 -5.32
C MET A 240 0.86 6.56 -5.66
N LEU A 241 1.79 7.50 -5.48
CA LEU A 241 3.21 7.25 -5.74
C LEU A 241 3.79 6.22 -4.76
N ALA A 242 3.39 6.28 -3.49
CA ALA A 242 3.82 5.33 -2.47
C ALA A 242 3.31 3.90 -2.73
N LEU A 243 2.04 3.74 -3.10
CA LEU A 243 1.49 2.44 -3.51
C LEU A 243 2.16 1.93 -4.79
N TRP A 244 2.40 2.79 -5.78
CA TRP A 244 3.14 2.38 -6.96
C TRP A 244 4.57 1.92 -6.61
N TYR A 245 5.28 2.66 -5.76
CA TYR A 245 6.63 2.32 -5.32
C TYR A 245 6.68 1.01 -4.51
N LEU A 246 5.71 0.78 -3.62
CA LEU A 246 5.55 -0.51 -2.95
C LEU A 246 5.39 -1.66 -3.94
N GLY A 247 4.62 -1.46 -5.02
CA GLY A 247 4.50 -2.44 -6.10
C GLY A 247 5.83 -2.72 -6.81
N MET A 248 6.65 -1.68 -7.04
CA MET A 248 8.00 -1.86 -7.61
C MET A 248 8.95 -2.60 -6.66
N LEU A 249 8.88 -2.36 -5.35
CA LEU A 249 9.64 -3.11 -4.35
C LEU A 249 9.18 -4.58 -4.27
N ALA A 250 7.86 -4.82 -4.27
CA ALA A 250 7.27 -6.15 -4.25
C ALA A 250 7.54 -6.96 -5.54
N ALA A 251 7.84 -6.28 -6.65
CA ALA A 251 8.19 -6.91 -7.91
C ALA A 251 9.62 -7.48 -7.92
N GLN A 252 10.51 -6.99 -7.05
CA GLN A 252 11.93 -7.35 -7.06
C GLN A 252 12.18 -8.77 -6.54
N ASP A 253 12.64 -9.67 -7.40
CA ASP A 253 12.94 -11.06 -7.05
C ASP A 253 14.37 -11.26 -6.52
N LEU A 254 15.27 -10.31 -6.80
CA LEU A 254 16.71 -10.43 -6.55
C LEU A 254 17.28 -9.33 -5.66
N GLY A 255 18.45 -9.59 -5.07
CA GLY A 255 19.18 -8.63 -4.24
C GLY A 255 18.66 -8.50 -2.81
N GLN A 256 19.23 -7.56 -2.06
CA GLN A 256 18.91 -7.33 -0.65
C GLN A 256 17.47 -6.85 -0.43
N ASP A 257 16.94 -6.09 -1.40
CA ASP A 257 15.58 -5.54 -1.37
C ASP A 257 14.54 -6.49 -1.98
N ARG A 258 14.88 -7.77 -2.22
CA ARG A 258 13.92 -8.73 -2.78
C ARG A 258 12.66 -8.84 -1.92
N TRP A 259 11.53 -9.02 -2.59
CA TRP A 259 10.21 -9.05 -1.96
C TRP A 259 10.06 -10.18 -0.95
N ARG A 260 10.75 -11.31 -1.15
CA ARG A 260 10.67 -12.45 -0.25
C ARG A 260 11.70 -12.31 0.88
N LEU A 261 11.21 -12.29 2.12
CA LEU A 261 12.05 -12.42 3.30
C LEU A 261 12.26 -13.92 3.61
N PRO A 262 13.52 -14.39 3.66
CA PRO A 262 13.85 -15.77 4.02
C PRO A 262 13.32 -16.20 5.39
#